data_AF-A0A2V9JS68-F1
#
_entry.id   AF-A0A2V9JS68-F1
#
_cell.length_a   1.000
_cell.length_b   1.000
_cell.length_c   1.000
_cell.angle_alpha   90.00
_cell.angle_beta   90.00
_cell.angle_gamma   90.00
#
_symmetry.space_group_name_H-M   'P 1'
#
loop_
_entity.id
_entity.type
_entity.pdbx_description
1 polymer ?
#
loop_
_entity_poly.entity_id
_entity_poly.type
_entity_poly.pdbx_seq_one_letter_code
_entity_poly.pdbx_strand_id
1 'polypeptide(L)'
;MALLFLTVMFLGAAYVRAPRKAPVRGWSWAGLAVILGAESLLLLDWLGRFRWLWVSTFFTPLAWTGYLLFIDGLVWSLRADSRLGRAPGRFAALAFWSIPLWLIFEAYNLRLRNWTYVGLPNSTMACGLGYVWSFATIWPAIFETSDFVQSLGIFRRERRHRIVFKSPTRLTILVLGLVFVAAPVLLPARVGSYFFGAVWIGFALLLDPLNYR
;
A
#
# COMPACT_ATOMS: atom_id res chain seq x y z
N MET A 1 -17.02 0.68 -8.71
CA MET A 1 -17.40 -0.48 -7.87
C MET A 1 -17.28 -1.82 -8.59
N ALA A 2 -17.78 -1.98 -9.82
CA ALA A 2 -17.68 -3.26 -10.56
C ALA A 2 -16.24 -3.81 -10.69
N LEU A 3 -15.27 -2.98 -11.06
CA LEU A 3 -13.87 -3.41 -11.22
C LEU A 3 -13.24 -3.90 -9.91
N LEU A 4 -13.53 -3.23 -8.79
CA LEU A 4 -13.08 -3.66 -7.46
C LEU A 4 -13.68 -5.03 -7.12
N PHE A 5 -15.00 -5.16 -7.26
CA PHE A 5 -15.70 -6.42 -7.00
C PHE A 5 -15.13 -7.57 -7.84
N LEU A 6 -14.97 -7.36 -9.15
CA LEU A 6 -14.38 -8.35 -10.06
C LEU A 6 -12.95 -8.71 -9.66
N THR A 7 -12.14 -7.73 -9.23
CA THR A 7 -10.76 -7.97 -8.77
C THR A 7 -10.74 -8.83 -7.51
N VAL A 8 -11.56 -8.50 -6.51
CA VAL A 8 -11.67 -9.27 -5.26
C VAL A 8 -12.17 -10.69 -5.54
N MET A 9 -13.20 -10.84 -6.36
CA MET A 9 -13.73 -12.16 -6.73
C MET A 9 -12.70 -12.99 -7.49
N PHE A 10 -11.97 -12.37 -8.44
CA PHE A 10 -10.91 -13.03 -9.17
C PHE A 10 -9.79 -13.51 -8.23
N LEU A 11 -9.29 -12.64 -7.35
CA LEU A 11 -8.24 -12.98 -6.39
C LEU A 11 -8.70 -14.03 -5.38
N GLY A 12 -9.94 -13.96 -4.92
CA GLY A 12 -10.55 -14.95 -4.03
C GLY A 12 -10.69 -16.32 -4.71
N ALA A 13 -11.18 -16.36 -5.95
CA ALA A 13 -11.26 -17.59 -6.73
C ALA A 13 -9.87 -18.18 -7.03
N ALA A 14 -8.90 -17.34 -7.40
CA ALA A 14 -7.51 -17.75 -7.59
C ALA A 14 -6.92 -18.32 -6.29
N TYR A 15 -7.19 -17.68 -5.15
CA TYR A 15 -6.75 -18.14 -3.84
C TYR A 15 -7.34 -19.50 -3.47
N VAL A 16 -8.65 -19.70 -3.65
CA VAL A 16 -9.30 -20.98 -3.32
C VAL A 16 -8.80 -22.12 -4.21
N ARG A 17 -8.47 -21.85 -5.47
CA ARG A 17 -7.93 -22.83 -6.43
C ARG A 17 -6.44 -23.13 -6.22
N ALA A 18 -5.69 -22.24 -5.58
CA ALA A 18 -4.26 -22.41 -5.40
C ALA A 18 -3.93 -23.52 -4.38
N PRO A 19 -2.91 -24.36 -4.65
CA PRO A 19 -2.50 -25.40 -3.72
C PRO A 19 -1.94 -24.80 -2.42
N ARG A 20 -2.34 -25.38 -1.28
CA ARG A 20 -1.87 -24.98 0.05
C ARG A 20 -0.58 -25.71 0.41
N LYS A 21 0.36 -25.00 1.02
CA LYS A 21 1.56 -25.57 1.64
C LYS A 21 1.49 -25.61 3.16
N ALA A 22 0.64 -24.77 3.76
CA ALA A 22 0.44 -24.68 5.20
C ALA A 22 -1.00 -24.24 5.51
N PRO A 23 -1.50 -24.48 6.74
CA PRO A 23 -2.73 -23.85 7.19
C PRO A 23 -2.57 -22.33 7.27
N VAL A 24 -3.70 -21.61 7.22
CA VAL A 24 -3.74 -20.17 7.44
C VAL A 24 -3.35 -19.87 8.89
N ARG A 25 -2.41 -18.94 9.10
CA ARG A 25 -1.94 -18.52 10.43
C ARG A 25 -3.06 -17.85 11.23
N GLY A 26 -3.06 -18.03 12.56
CA GLY A 26 -4.09 -17.46 13.46
C GLY A 26 -4.22 -15.94 13.39
N TRP A 27 -3.11 -15.21 13.19
CA TRP A 27 -3.15 -13.75 13.03
C TRP A 27 -3.91 -13.30 11.79
N SER A 28 -4.07 -14.15 10.77
CA SER A 28 -4.89 -13.87 9.60
C SER A 28 -6.34 -13.62 10.00
N TRP A 29 -6.87 -14.47 10.88
CA TRP A 29 -8.24 -14.37 11.37
C TRP A 29 -8.40 -13.20 12.32
N ALA A 30 -7.38 -12.90 13.13
CA ALA A 30 -7.35 -11.67 13.92
C ALA A 30 -7.40 -10.43 13.01
N GLY A 31 -6.64 -10.42 11.91
CA GLY A 31 -6.66 -9.35 10.91
C GLY A 31 -8.04 -9.19 10.26
N LEU A 32 -8.66 -10.30 9.85
CA LEU A 32 -10.02 -10.29 9.30
C LEU A 32 -11.04 -9.78 10.33
N ALA A 33 -10.93 -10.21 11.59
CA ALA A 33 -11.80 -9.75 12.66
C ALA A 33 -11.64 -8.24 12.93
N VAL A 34 -10.42 -7.70 12.85
CA VAL A 34 -10.17 -6.25 12.93
C VAL A 34 -10.87 -5.51 11.80
N ILE A 35 -10.76 -5.99 10.55
CA ILE A 35 -11.43 -5.36 9.41
C ILE A 35 -12.95 -5.40 9.59
N LEU A 36 -13.53 -6.58 9.81
CA LEU A 36 -14.97 -6.75 9.95
C LEU A 36 -15.52 -5.98 11.15
N GLY A 37 -14.78 -5.94 12.26
CA GLY A 37 -15.12 -5.16 13.44
C GLY A 37 -15.09 -3.66 13.16
N ALA A 38 -14.03 -3.15 12.51
CA ALA A 38 -13.92 -1.74 12.16
C ALA A 38 -15.03 -1.30 11.21
N GLU A 39 -15.32 -2.09 10.18
CA GLU A 39 -16.42 -1.85 9.22
C GLU A 39 -17.79 -1.87 9.90
N SER A 40 -18.04 -2.85 10.78
CA SER A 40 -19.30 -2.96 11.51
C SER A 40 -19.51 -1.77 12.45
N LEU A 41 -18.46 -1.36 13.16
CA LEU A 41 -18.51 -0.20 14.06
C LEU A 41 -18.68 1.10 13.29
N LEU A 42 -18.03 1.25 12.13
CA LEU A 42 -18.23 2.39 11.25
C LEU A 42 -19.68 2.47 10.73
N LEU A 43 -20.27 1.33 10.36
CA LEU A 43 -21.67 1.25 9.94
C LEU A 43 -22.64 1.63 11.08
N LEU A 44 -22.37 1.17 12.31
CA LEU A 44 -23.20 1.50 13.47
C LEU A 44 -23.11 2.99 13.87
N ASP A 45 -21.93 3.61 13.71
CA ASP A 45 -21.73 5.05 13.87
C ASP A 45 -22.52 5.82 12.82
N TRP A 46 -22.42 5.40 11.55
CA TRP A 46 -23.16 6.00 10.45
C TRP A 46 -24.69 5.91 10.60
N LEU A 47 -25.20 4.79 11.13
CA LEU A 47 -26.62 4.59 11.43
C LEU A 47 -27.11 5.39 12.66
N GLY A 48 -26.24 6.19 13.30
CA GLY A 48 -26.58 6.97 14.48
C GLY A 48 -26.86 6.14 15.73
N ARG A 49 -26.52 4.84 15.71
CA ARG A 49 -26.82 3.91 16.80
C ARG A 49 -25.76 3.94 17.90
N PHE A 50 -24.51 4.21 17.55
CA PHE A 50 -23.38 4.19 18.49
C PHE A 50 -22.22 5.06 18.01
N ARG A 51 -21.94 6.17 18.69
CA ARG A 51 -20.83 7.09 18.34
C ARG A 51 -19.48 6.64 18.89
N TRP A 52 -18.86 5.64 18.25
CA TRP A 52 -17.46 5.29 18.54
C TRP A 52 -16.51 6.21 17.78
N LEU A 53 -16.32 7.43 18.30
CA LEU A 53 -15.48 8.46 17.68
C LEU A 53 -14.07 7.94 17.32
N TRP A 54 -13.54 7.01 18.11
CA TRP A 54 -12.20 6.46 17.91
C TRP A 54 -12.09 5.56 16.68
N VAL A 55 -13.06 4.67 16.45
CA VAL A 55 -12.97 3.73 15.32
C VAL A 55 -13.21 4.47 14.01
N SER A 56 -14.16 5.41 13.96
CA SER A 56 -14.35 6.24 12.77
C SER A 56 -13.16 7.18 12.51
N THR A 57 -12.52 7.72 13.55
CA THR A 57 -11.31 8.56 13.41
C THR A 57 -10.09 7.76 12.95
N PHE A 58 -9.85 6.57 13.51
CA PHE A 58 -8.68 5.73 13.22
C PHE A 58 -9.02 4.56 12.29
N PHE A 59 -10.09 4.67 11.51
CA PHE A 59 -10.57 3.60 10.65
C PHE A 59 -9.50 3.14 9.66
N THR A 60 -8.87 4.09 8.97
CA THR A 60 -7.83 3.83 7.95
C THR A 60 -6.68 2.98 8.50
N PRO A 61 -5.96 3.38 9.56
CA PRO A 61 -4.85 2.57 10.08
C PRO A 61 -5.32 1.24 10.69
N LEU A 62 -6.52 1.17 11.27
CA LEU A 62 -7.10 -0.08 11.77
C LEU A 62 -7.34 -1.08 10.62
N ALA A 63 -8.03 -0.64 9.57
CA ALA A 63 -8.33 -1.47 8.41
C ALA A 63 -7.04 -1.93 7.71
N TRP A 64 -6.05 -1.06 7.54
CA TRP A 64 -4.75 -1.44 6.97
C TRP A 64 -3.98 -2.42 7.86
N THR A 65 -4.00 -2.25 9.19
CA THR A 65 -3.36 -3.21 10.10
C THR A 65 -4.01 -4.58 10.00
N GLY A 66 -5.35 -4.62 9.97
CA GLY A 66 -6.09 -5.87 9.76
C GLY A 66 -5.79 -6.49 8.40
N TYR A 67 -5.69 -5.68 7.34
CA TYR A 67 -5.32 -6.11 5.99
C TYR A 67 -3.94 -6.77 5.94
N LEU A 68 -2.93 -6.15 6.57
CA LEU A 68 -1.57 -6.69 6.62
C LEU A 68 -1.53 -8.08 7.27
N LEU A 69 -2.17 -8.22 8.43
CA LEU A 69 -2.24 -9.51 9.14
C LEU A 69 -2.99 -10.56 8.32
N PHE A 70 -4.12 -10.18 7.71
CA PHE A 70 -4.92 -11.07 6.88
C PHE A 70 -4.12 -11.56 5.68
N ILE A 71 -3.59 -10.65 4.86
CA ILE A 71 -2.85 -11.01 3.64
C ILE A 71 -1.58 -11.81 3.95
N ASP A 72 -0.80 -11.42 4.95
CA ASP A 72 0.43 -12.16 5.32
C ASP A 72 0.10 -13.62 5.69
N GLY A 73 -0.99 -13.86 6.42
CA GLY A 73 -1.46 -15.20 6.74
C GLY A 73 -1.93 -16.01 5.53
N LEU A 74 -2.55 -15.35 4.54
CA LEU A 74 -2.90 -15.97 3.26
C LEU A 74 -1.63 -16.36 2.47
N VAL A 75 -0.64 -15.46 2.40
CA VAL A 75 0.68 -15.72 1.78
C VAL A 75 1.35 -16.91 2.45
N TRP A 76 1.36 -16.95 3.78
CA TRP A 76 1.88 -18.09 4.54
C TRP A 76 1.21 -19.41 4.14
N SER A 77 -0.12 -19.43 3.99
CA SER A 77 -0.83 -20.66 3.59
C SER A 77 -0.40 -21.18 2.20
N LEU A 78 -0.05 -20.28 1.29
CA LEU A 78 0.33 -20.59 -0.09
C LEU A 78 1.81 -21.00 -0.21
N ARG A 79 2.69 -20.39 0.59
CA ARG A 79 4.15 -20.54 0.46
C ARG A 79 4.84 -21.24 1.64
N ALA A 80 4.13 -21.46 2.75
CA ALA A 80 4.69 -21.78 4.07
C ALA A 80 5.73 -20.75 4.53
N ASP A 81 5.56 -19.51 4.07
CA ASP A 81 6.52 -18.43 4.22
C ASP A 81 5.83 -17.08 3.96
N SER A 82 6.10 -16.09 4.80
CA SER A 82 5.57 -14.71 4.70
C SER A 82 6.54 -13.74 5.36
N ARG A 83 6.43 -12.42 5.12
CA ARG A 83 7.41 -11.47 5.69
C ARG A 83 7.28 -11.35 7.20
N LEU A 84 6.06 -11.25 7.72
CA LEU A 84 5.81 -11.14 9.15
C LEU A 84 6.19 -12.44 9.86
N GLY A 85 5.88 -13.59 9.25
CA GLY A 85 6.18 -14.91 9.80
C GLY A 85 7.67 -15.26 9.79
N ARG A 86 8.41 -14.86 8.74
CA ARG A 86 9.86 -15.16 8.61
C ARG A 86 10.74 -14.15 9.35
N ALA A 87 10.48 -12.86 9.18
CA ALA A 87 11.39 -11.80 9.59
C ALA A 87 10.64 -10.58 10.12
N PRO A 88 9.97 -10.68 11.28
CA PRO A 88 9.15 -9.60 11.84
C PRO A 88 9.95 -8.31 12.07
N GLY A 89 11.24 -8.40 12.41
CA GLY A 89 12.11 -7.22 12.52
C GLY A 89 12.33 -6.48 11.19
N ARG A 90 12.43 -7.22 10.06
CA ARG A 90 12.51 -6.59 8.73
C ARG A 90 11.16 -6.00 8.31
N PHE A 91 10.07 -6.63 8.71
CA PHE A 91 8.73 -6.07 8.52
C PHE A 91 8.52 -4.78 9.31
N ALA A 92 8.96 -4.73 10.58
CA ALA A 92 8.93 -3.52 11.39
C ALA A 92 9.81 -2.41 10.81
N ALA A 93 11.01 -2.74 10.31
CA ALA A 93 11.86 -1.78 9.61
C ALA A 93 11.19 -1.24 8.33
N LEU A 94 10.51 -2.09 7.57
CA LEU A 94 9.73 -1.68 6.40
C LEU A 94 8.59 -0.72 6.80
N ALA A 95 7.86 -1.02 7.87
CA ALA A 95 6.82 -0.13 8.39
C ALA A 95 7.39 1.22 8.86
N PHE A 96 8.55 1.20 9.52
CA PHE A 96 9.25 2.42 9.93
C PHE A 96 9.64 3.28 8.72
N TRP A 97 10.28 2.69 7.71
CA TRP A 97 10.68 3.40 6.49
C TRP A 97 9.51 3.82 5.60
N SER A 98 8.35 3.17 5.74
CA SER A 98 7.11 3.55 5.06
C SER A 98 6.69 4.98 5.38
N ILE A 99 6.95 5.45 6.61
CA ILE A 99 6.57 6.79 7.07
C ILE A 99 7.27 7.88 6.25
N PRO A 100 8.61 8.01 6.25
CA PRO A 100 9.30 9.04 5.46
C PRO A 100 9.08 8.86 3.96
N LEU A 101 8.93 7.64 3.47
CA LEU A 101 8.62 7.39 2.05
C LEU A 101 7.25 7.94 1.65
N TRP A 102 6.24 7.83 2.53
CA TRP A 102 4.94 8.45 2.30
C TRP A 102 4.98 9.98 2.42
N LEU A 103 5.75 10.50 3.38
CA LEU A 103 5.87 11.96 3.59
C LEU A 103 6.41 12.70 2.36
N ILE A 104 7.13 12.03 1.45
CA ILE A 104 7.49 12.59 0.14
C ILE A 104 6.22 13.01 -0.62
N PHE A 105 5.19 12.14 -0.67
CA PHE A 105 3.93 12.43 -1.36
C PHE A 105 3.11 13.49 -0.63
N GLU A 106 3.15 13.53 0.70
CA GLU A 106 2.56 14.64 1.46
C GLU A 106 3.23 15.97 1.11
N ALA A 107 4.55 16.00 0.90
CA ALA A 107 5.25 17.22 0.46
C ALA A 107 4.75 17.71 -0.91
N TYR A 108 4.50 16.80 -1.86
CA TYR A 108 3.81 17.16 -3.11
C TYR A 108 2.41 17.71 -2.83
N ASN A 109 1.66 17.06 -1.95
CA ASN A 109 0.30 17.44 -1.64
C ASN A 109 0.19 18.83 -0.98
N LEU A 110 1.16 19.24 -0.16
CA LEU A 110 1.22 20.60 0.40
C LEU A 110 1.23 21.68 -0.69
N ARG A 111 1.88 21.38 -1.83
CA ARG A 111 1.94 22.27 -2.99
C ARG A 111 0.73 22.14 -3.90
N LEU A 112 0.34 20.90 -4.23
CA LEU A 112 -0.65 20.59 -5.26
C LEU A 112 -2.09 20.60 -4.73
N ARG A 113 -2.27 20.36 -3.42
CA ARG A 113 -3.56 20.26 -2.72
C ARG A 113 -4.51 19.27 -3.40
N ASN A 114 -3.97 18.09 -3.70
CA ASN A 114 -4.70 17.02 -4.38
C ASN A 114 -5.65 16.27 -3.45
N TRP A 115 -5.32 16.17 -2.15
CA TRP A 115 -6.21 15.63 -1.13
C TRP A 115 -6.16 16.45 0.15
N THR A 116 -7.24 16.37 0.92
CA THR A 116 -7.35 16.96 2.26
C THR A 116 -7.91 15.93 3.22
N TYR A 117 -7.33 15.87 4.41
CA TYR A 117 -7.84 15.03 5.49
C TYR A 117 -9.02 15.71 6.18
N VAL A 118 -10.14 15.00 6.28
CA VAL A 118 -11.38 15.46 6.94
C VAL A 118 -11.69 14.56 8.13
N GLY A 119 -12.34 15.11 9.16
CA GLY A 119 -12.69 14.34 10.36
C GLY A 119 -11.50 13.98 11.26
N LEU A 120 -10.42 14.77 11.21
CA LEU A 120 -9.26 14.58 12.08
C LEU A 120 -9.59 14.95 13.54
N PRO A 121 -8.94 14.29 14.51
CA PRO A 121 -9.15 14.62 15.92
C PRO A 121 -8.58 16.01 16.24
N ASN A 122 -9.22 16.73 17.17
CA ASN A 122 -8.79 18.07 17.59
C ASN A 122 -7.41 18.07 18.28
N SER A 123 -7.01 16.94 18.86
CA SER A 123 -5.71 16.81 19.52
C SER A 123 -4.59 16.58 18.51
N THR A 124 -3.59 17.47 18.50
CA THR A 124 -2.39 17.36 17.65
C THR A 124 -1.66 16.03 17.86
N MET A 125 -1.62 15.53 19.10
CA MET A 125 -0.97 14.25 19.42
C MET A 125 -1.75 13.08 18.81
N ALA A 126 -3.08 13.06 18.97
CA ALA A 126 -3.92 12.02 18.39
C ALA A 126 -3.85 12.04 16.85
N CYS A 127 -3.83 13.23 16.26
CA CYS A 127 -3.67 13.43 14.82
C CYS A 127 -2.31 12.91 14.33
N GLY A 128 -1.21 13.27 15.01
CA GLY A 128 0.14 12.79 14.70
C GLY A 128 0.26 11.27 14.78
N LEU A 129 -0.33 10.64 15.81
CA LEU A 129 -0.38 9.18 15.94
C LEU A 129 -1.15 8.53 14.78
N GLY A 130 -2.29 9.11 14.40
CA GLY A 130 -3.08 8.64 13.26
C GLY A 130 -2.31 8.68 11.94
N TYR A 131 -1.54 9.75 11.70
CA TYR A 131 -0.66 9.87 10.54
C TYR A 131 0.46 8.84 10.57
N VAL A 132 1.22 8.77 11.66
CA VAL A 132 2.34 7.83 11.80
C VAL A 132 1.86 6.40 11.59
N TRP A 133 0.76 6.00 12.21
CA TRP A 133 0.20 4.65 12.07
C TRP A 133 -0.26 4.39 10.64
N SER A 134 -1.02 5.31 10.03
CA SER A 134 -1.48 5.14 8.65
C SER A 134 -0.32 5.02 7.68
N PHE A 135 0.64 5.93 7.75
CA PHE A 135 1.80 5.97 6.84
C PHE A 135 2.72 4.78 7.03
N ALA A 136 2.83 4.24 8.26
CA ALA A 136 3.60 3.03 8.53
C ALA A 136 3.07 1.80 7.79
N THR A 137 1.78 1.77 7.42
CA THR A 137 1.16 0.58 6.81
C THR A 137 1.22 0.51 5.29
N ILE A 138 1.53 1.63 4.62
CA ILE A 138 1.37 1.75 3.16
C ILE A 138 2.34 0.87 2.39
N TRP A 139 3.64 0.98 2.63
CA TRP A 139 4.64 0.16 1.96
C TRP A 139 4.55 -1.31 2.34
N PRO A 140 4.37 -1.69 3.62
CA PRO A 140 4.04 -3.06 3.97
C PRO A 140 2.86 -3.61 3.15
N ALA A 141 1.81 -2.82 2.95
CA ALA A 141 0.64 -3.27 2.21
C ALA A 141 1.00 -3.55 0.75
N ILE A 142 1.69 -2.62 0.08
CA ILE A 142 2.17 -2.81 -1.30
C ILE A 142 2.96 -4.11 -1.46
N PHE A 143 3.89 -4.37 -0.53
CA PHE A 143 4.75 -5.55 -0.57
C PHE A 143 3.99 -6.84 -0.24
N GLU A 144 3.13 -6.85 0.78
CA GLU A 144 2.30 -8.01 1.12
C GLU A 144 1.31 -8.36 0.00
N THR A 145 0.66 -7.36 -0.60
CA THR A 145 -0.18 -7.57 -1.79
C THR A 145 0.62 -8.16 -2.94
N SER A 146 1.84 -7.67 -3.17
CA SER A 146 2.72 -8.19 -4.22
C SER A 146 3.06 -9.66 -3.98
N ASP A 147 3.42 -10.02 -2.74
CA ASP A 147 3.73 -11.41 -2.38
C ASP A 147 2.50 -12.30 -2.53
N PHE A 148 1.31 -11.82 -2.16
CA PHE A 148 0.06 -12.53 -2.34
C PHE A 148 -0.22 -12.82 -3.82
N VAL A 149 -0.21 -11.79 -4.67
CA VAL A 149 -0.47 -11.94 -6.11
C VAL A 149 0.58 -12.85 -6.77
N GLN A 150 1.84 -12.74 -6.38
CA GLN A 150 2.89 -13.64 -6.85
C GLN A 150 2.70 -15.08 -6.32
N SER A 151 2.17 -15.26 -5.11
CA SER A 151 1.88 -16.58 -4.52
C SER A 151 0.76 -17.31 -5.25
N LEU A 152 -0.18 -16.57 -5.83
CA LEU A 152 -1.25 -17.11 -6.68
C LEU A 152 -0.75 -17.57 -8.06
N GLY A 153 0.50 -17.30 -8.42
CA GLY A 153 1.06 -17.67 -9.72
C GLY A 153 0.48 -16.87 -10.90
N ILE A 154 -0.24 -15.77 -10.64
CA ILE A 154 -0.85 -14.89 -11.67
C ILE A 154 0.23 -14.35 -12.60
N PHE A 155 1.39 -13.98 -12.04
CA PHE A 155 2.57 -13.56 -12.80
C PHE A 155 3.63 -14.65 -12.78
N ARG A 156 3.26 -15.88 -13.17
CA ARG A 156 4.22 -16.99 -13.33
C ARG A 156 5.47 -16.44 -14.03
N ARG A 157 6.60 -16.48 -13.32
CA ARG A 157 7.91 -16.07 -13.84
C ARG A 157 8.26 -17.03 -14.98
N GLU A 158 7.75 -16.79 -16.17
CA GLU A 158 8.49 -17.15 -17.36
C GLU A 158 9.85 -16.49 -17.23
N ARG A 159 10.93 -17.23 -17.56
CA ARG A 159 12.32 -16.76 -17.40
C ARG A 159 12.46 -15.43 -18.13
N ARG A 160 12.24 -14.31 -17.43
CA ARG A 160 12.40 -12.99 -18.01
C ARG A 160 13.88 -12.86 -18.32
N HIS A 161 14.20 -12.76 -19.60
CA HIS A 161 15.47 -12.17 -20.01
C HIS A 161 15.61 -10.84 -19.26
N ARG A 162 16.69 -10.67 -18.50
CA ARG A 162 17.00 -9.39 -17.87
C ARG A 162 17.18 -8.40 -19.02
N ILE A 163 16.18 -7.55 -19.26
CA ILE A 163 16.26 -6.53 -20.29
C ILE A 163 17.27 -5.51 -19.77
N VAL A 164 18.52 -5.63 -20.22
CA VAL A 164 19.55 -4.66 -19.89
C VAL A 164 19.52 -3.57 -20.95
N PHE A 165 19.00 -2.41 -20.56
CA PHE A 165 19.00 -1.25 -21.43
C PHE A 165 20.42 -0.74 -21.69
N LYS A 166 20.71 -0.31 -22.92
CA LYS A 166 21.95 0.38 -23.27
C LYS A 166 22.06 1.73 -22.54
N SER A 167 23.28 2.25 -22.39
CA SER A 167 23.53 3.49 -21.64
C SER A 167 22.68 4.70 -22.07
N PRO A 168 22.47 4.96 -23.38
CA PRO A 168 21.63 6.09 -23.82
C PRO A 168 20.15 5.93 -23.41
N THR A 169 19.62 4.71 -23.48
CA THR A 169 18.25 4.40 -23.06
C THR A 169 18.08 4.57 -21.56
N ARG A 170 19.06 4.15 -20.75
CA ARG A 170 19.05 4.37 -19.30
C ARG A 170 19.05 5.85 -18.94
N LEU A 171 19.86 6.66 -19.64
CA LEU A 171 19.86 8.11 -19.46
C LEU A 171 18.49 8.71 -19.83
N THR A 172 17.89 8.26 -20.93
CA THR A 172 16.55 8.71 -21.35
C THR A 172 15.49 8.40 -20.29
N ILE A 173 15.51 7.18 -19.74
CA ILE A 173 14.61 6.76 -18.65
C ILE A 173 14.81 7.64 -17.41
N LEU A 174 16.07 7.92 -17.03
CA LEU A 174 16.39 8.76 -15.89
C LEU A 174 15.90 10.21 -16.11
N VAL A 175 16.16 10.79 -17.28
CA VAL A 175 15.69 12.14 -17.63
C VAL A 175 14.16 12.20 -17.64
N LEU A 176 13.48 11.20 -18.21
CA LEU A 176 12.02 11.13 -18.21
C LEU A 176 11.47 11.03 -16.78
N GLY A 177 12.08 10.19 -15.95
CA GLY A 177 11.75 10.09 -14.53
C GLY A 177 11.93 11.42 -13.79
N LEU A 178 13.02 12.13 -14.05
CA LEU A 178 13.29 13.45 -13.48
C LEU A 178 12.23 14.46 -13.91
N VAL A 179 11.86 14.48 -15.19
CA VAL A 179 10.80 15.36 -15.70
C VAL A 179 9.47 15.04 -15.02
N PHE A 180 9.12 13.76 -14.86
CA PHE A 180 7.84 13.35 -14.24
C PHE A 180 7.74 13.72 -12.76
N VAL A 181 8.87 13.69 -12.04
CA VAL A 181 8.94 14.11 -10.63
C VAL A 181 8.97 15.64 -10.50
N ALA A 182 9.70 16.34 -11.37
CA ALA A 182 9.87 17.80 -11.28
C ALA A 182 8.68 18.59 -11.84
N ALA A 183 8.10 18.17 -12.96
CA ALA A 183 7.06 18.93 -13.66
C ALA A 183 5.84 19.29 -12.79
N PRO A 184 5.28 18.38 -11.95
CA PRO A 184 4.16 18.72 -11.07
C PRO A 184 4.46 19.90 -10.14
N VAL A 185 5.68 20.01 -9.64
CA VAL A 185 6.08 21.06 -8.68
C VAL A 185 6.39 22.38 -9.38
N LEU A 186 7.07 22.32 -10.54
CA LEU A 186 7.52 23.48 -11.29
C LEU A 186 6.40 24.19 -12.04
N LEU A 187 5.39 23.43 -12.48
CA LEU A 187 4.22 24.01 -13.15
C LEU A 187 3.34 24.79 -12.15
N PRO A 188 2.50 25.73 -12.64
CA PRO A 188 1.46 26.33 -11.82
C PRO A 188 0.59 25.24 -11.18
N ALA A 189 0.27 25.37 -9.89
CA ALA A 189 -0.39 24.32 -9.12
C ALA A 189 -1.69 23.80 -9.76
N ARG A 190 -2.45 24.67 -10.45
CA ARG A 190 -3.67 24.30 -11.19
C ARG A 190 -3.41 23.26 -12.30
N VAL A 191 -2.24 23.31 -12.93
CA VAL A 191 -1.84 22.38 -13.97
C VAL A 191 -1.11 21.20 -13.35
N GLY A 192 -0.18 21.46 -12.42
CA GLY A 192 0.63 20.45 -11.75
C GLY A 192 -0.18 19.39 -11.00
N SER A 193 -1.36 19.74 -10.47
CA SER A 193 -2.27 18.79 -9.79
C SER A 193 -2.69 17.62 -10.70
N TYR A 194 -2.89 17.86 -11.99
CA TYR A 194 -3.22 16.83 -12.99
C TYR A 194 -2.05 15.89 -13.29
N PHE A 195 -0.81 16.33 -13.04
CA PHE A 195 0.41 15.53 -13.26
C PHE A 195 0.81 14.70 -12.04
N PHE A 196 0.02 14.68 -10.96
CA PHE A 196 0.40 13.91 -9.77
C PHE A 196 0.51 12.41 -10.02
N GLY A 197 -0.29 11.85 -10.95
CA GLY A 197 -0.13 10.46 -11.40
C GLY A 197 1.28 10.19 -11.97
N ALA A 198 1.90 11.19 -12.60
CA ALA A 198 3.25 11.08 -13.14
C ALA A 198 4.32 10.98 -12.04
N VAL A 199 4.10 11.51 -10.83
CA VAL A 199 5.05 11.41 -9.70
C VAL A 199 5.33 9.95 -9.36
N TRP A 200 4.29 9.11 -9.31
CA TRP A 200 4.41 7.67 -9.03
C TRP A 200 5.27 6.95 -10.07
N ILE A 201 5.00 7.22 -11.34
CA ILE A 201 5.76 6.64 -12.46
C ILE A 201 7.18 7.20 -12.50
N GLY A 202 7.35 8.49 -12.22
CA GLY A 202 8.62 9.19 -12.23
C GLY A 202 9.62 8.61 -11.23
N PHE A 203 9.19 8.32 -10.00
CA PHE A 203 10.03 7.63 -9.02
C PHE A 203 10.42 6.22 -9.48
N ALA A 204 9.50 5.46 -10.09
CA ALA A 204 9.83 4.16 -10.65
C ALA A 204 10.90 4.28 -11.74
N LEU A 205 10.78 5.23 -12.66
CA LEU A 205 11.75 5.48 -13.74
C LEU A 205 13.10 6.01 -13.22
N LEU A 206 13.13 6.77 -12.14
CA LEU A 206 14.37 7.25 -11.53
C LEU A 206 15.14 6.13 -10.80
N LEU A 207 14.41 5.26 -10.10
CA LEU A 207 15.00 4.24 -9.25
C LEU A 207 15.33 2.94 -10.01
N ASP A 208 14.57 2.57 -11.04
CA ASP A 208 14.81 1.34 -11.80
C ASP A 208 16.23 1.28 -12.41
N PRO A 209 16.78 2.34 -13.04
CA PRO A 209 18.16 2.38 -13.54
C PRO A 209 19.23 2.06 -12.49
N LEU A 210 18.98 2.38 -11.21
CA LEU A 210 19.94 2.15 -10.13
C LEU A 210 20.07 0.67 -9.77
N ASN A 211 19.05 -0.14 -10.07
CA ASN A 211 18.99 -1.58 -9.79
C ASN A 211 19.71 -2.45 -10.84
N TYR A 212 20.28 -1.85 -11.91
CA TYR A 212 21.04 -2.60 -12.92
C TYR A 212 22.53 -2.76 -12.58
N ARG A 213 23.01 -2.16 -11.49
CA ARG A 213 24.34 -2.43 -10.92
C ARG A 213 24.37 -3.82 -10.30
#